data_AF-A0A1H3RLW4-F1
#
_entry.id   AF-A0A1H3RLW4-F1
#
_cell.length_a   1.000
_cell.length_b   1.000
_cell.length_c   1.000
_cell.angle_alpha   90.00
_cell.angle_beta   90.00
_cell.angle_gamma   90.00
#
_symmetry.space_group_name_H-M   'P 1'
#
loop_
_entity.id
_entity.type
_entity.pdbx_description
1 polymer ?
#
loop_
_entity_poly.entity_id
_entity_poly.type
_entity_poly.pdbx_seq_one_letter_code
_entity_poly.pdbx_strand_id
1 'polypeptide(L)'
;MRTSPSPSGAGRLADRPATHKVLASVGVASLTALVVGGLALGDLQDLREARDAELSTALPYKNALHGIGLTAKATANDERGYLLTGDPEFLTEIEERLDKVDGYLADARSSADTADEAAFVDRLGTEIGAWSASLQAEFDVYATDRGAAVALAFDQTRGLRKTYEESLDAGLEAADAALLEGADYAETVTVAIWRTAIVCAVGVLLALGLGLAVARGLTRSLGRLRVAADRLAHGDLTVTVGLHQHDEIGRTAASLDAAVADLRAVMSTVVGAADAVAASSEELSASSAQISASAEETSAQSGVVAGAADEVSRNVQTV
;
A
#
# COMPACT_ATOMS: atom_id res chain seq x y z
N MET A 1 -37.58 29.05 -29.11
CA MET A 1 -36.15 28.71 -28.98
C MET A 1 -36.00 27.73 -27.83
N ARG A 2 -35.72 26.45 -28.12
CA ARG A 2 -35.36 25.46 -27.09
C ARG A 2 -33.83 25.43 -27.01
N THR A 3 -33.28 25.91 -25.91
CA THR A 3 -31.84 25.83 -25.62
C THR A 3 -31.50 24.39 -25.23
N SER A 4 -30.66 23.75 -26.02
CA SER A 4 -30.04 22.46 -25.72
C SER A 4 -29.08 22.61 -24.51
N PRO A 5 -29.14 21.71 -23.52
CA PRO A 5 -28.20 21.76 -22.40
C PRO A 5 -26.79 21.39 -22.87
N SER A 6 -25.78 22.10 -22.37
CA SER A 6 -24.38 21.82 -22.67
C SER A 6 -23.97 20.46 -22.05
N PRO A 7 -23.06 19.70 -22.70
CA PRO A 7 -22.57 18.45 -22.16
C PRO A 7 -21.65 18.75 -20.96
N SER A 8 -22.19 18.61 -19.76
CA SER A 8 -21.40 18.63 -18.52
C SER A 8 -20.35 17.49 -18.57
N GLY A 9 -19.14 17.76 -18.07
CA GLY A 9 -17.99 16.83 -18.12
C GLY A 9 -18.21 15.46 -17.47
N ALA A 10 -19.34 15.25 -16.76
CA ALA A 10 -19.77 13.99 -16.19
C ALA A 10 -20.09 12.90 -17.24
N GLY A 11 -20.41 13.27 -18.49
CA GLY A 11 -20.75 12.31 -19.55
C GLY A 11 -19.59 11.37 -19.93
N ARG A 12 -18.34 11.84 -19.87
CA ARG A 12 -17.17 11.06 -20.34
C ARG A 12 -16.84 9.85 -19.46
N LEU A 13 -17.19 9.88 -18.17
CA LEU A 13 -16.99 8.75 -17.26
C LEU A 13 -18.16 7.77 -17.30
N ALA A 14 -19.38 8.27 -17.50
CA ALA A 14 -20.58 7.44 -17.57
C ALA A 14 -20.53 6.42 -18.71
N ASP A 15 -20.00 6.81 -19.88
CA ASP A 15 -19.97 5.98 -21.09
C ASP A 15 -18.83 4.93 -21.12
N ARG A 16 -17.95 4.93 -20.12
CA ARG A 16 -16.84 3.97 -20.06
C ARG A 16 -17.30 2.58 -19.62
N PRO A 17 -16.69 1.50 -20.16
CA PRO A 17 -16.96 0.14 -19.71
C PRO A 17 -16.78 0.02 -18.20
N ALA A 18 -17.61 -0.79 -17.54
CA ALA A 18 -17.56 -1.01 -16.10
C ALA A 18 -16.16 -1.44 -15.62
N THR A 19 -15.43 -2.20 -16.44
CA THR A 19 -14.03 -2.61 -16.21
C THR A 19 -13.11 -1.42 -15.97
N HIS A 20 -13.23 -0.35 -16.77
CA HIS A 20 -12.38 0.84 -16.64
C HIS A 20 -12.71 1.62 -15.37
N LYS A 21 -13.97 1.67 -14.97
CA LYS A 21 -14.40 2.35 -13.73
C LYS A 21 -13.84 1.63 -12.50
N VAL A 22 -13.97 0.29 -12.46
CA VAL A 22 -13.42 -0.53 -11.38
C VAL A 22 -11.90 -0.40 -11.34
N LEU A 23 -11.20 -0.61 -12.45
CA LEU A 23 -9.74 -0.52 -12.48
C LEU A 23 -9.22 0.89 -12.19
N ALA A 24 -9.93 1.94 -12.59
CA ALA A 24 -9.56 3.32 -12.21
C ALA A 24 -9.68 3.53 -10.69
N SER A 25 -10.75 3.05 -10.06
CA SER A 25 -10.90 3.16 -8.59
C SER A 25 -9.82 2.39 -7.83
N VAL A 26 -9.51 1.16 -8.26
CA VAL A 26 -8.40 0.38 -7.70
C VAL A 26 -7.06 1.05 -7.97
N GLY A 27 -6.86 1.61 -9.17
CA GLY A 27 -5.65 2.33 -9.54
C GLY A 27 -5.39 3.54 -8.63
N VAL A 28 -6.43 4.31 -8.30
CA VAL A 28 -6.31 5.42 -7.34
C VAL A 28 -5.95 4.91 -5.95
N ALA A 29 -6.62 3.86 -5.45
CA ALA A 29 -6.31 3.28 -4.14
C ALA A 29 -4.87 2.73 -4.07
N SER A 30 -4.43 2.02 -5.11
CA SER A 30 -3.06 1.52 -5.22
C SER A 30 -2.04 2.66 -5.31
N LEU A 31 -2.35 3.75 -6.03
CA LEU A 31 -1.49 4.93 -6.10
C LEU A 31 -1.35 5.59 -4.72
N THR A 32 -2.46 5.76 -3.99
CA THR A 32 -2.42 6.29 -2.62
C THR A 32 -1.58 5.40 -1.71
N ALA A 33 -1.75 4.07 -1.77
CA ALA A 33 -0.94 3.14 -0.99
C ALA A 33 0.55 3.23 -1.34
N LEU A 34 0.89 3.40 -2.62
CA LEU A 34 2.28 3.61 -3.06
C LEU A 34 2.87 4.94 -2.57
N VAL A 35 2.08 6.02 -2.56
CA VAL A 35 2.52 7.33 -2.03
C VAL A 35 2.76 7.24 -0.52
N VAL A 36 1.81 6.68 0.23
CA VAL A 36 1.95 6.53 1.69
C VAL A 36 3.10 5.60 2.04
N GLY A 37 3.22 4.46 1.35
CA GLY A 37 4.33 3.52 1.53
C GLY A 37 5.68 4.16 1.16
N GLY A 38 5.72 4.96 0.10
CA GLY A 38 6.91 5.70 -0.30
C GLY A 38 7.35 6.74 0.73
N LEU A 39 6.41 7.51 1.28
CA LEU A 39 6.68 8.47 2.35
C LEU A 39 7.20 7.75 3.61
N ALA A 40 6.52 6.68 4.04
CA ALA A 40 6.95 5.91 5.21
C ALA A 40 8.35 5.29 5.03
N LEU A 41 8.68 4.85 3.81
CA LEU A 41 10.03 4.36 3.50
C LEU A 41 11.06 5.48 3.49
N GLY A 42 10.70 6.68 3.01
CA GLY A 42 11.54 7.87 3.09
C GLY A 42 11.84 8.27 4.53
N ASP A 43 10.81 8.38 5.38
CA ASP A 43 10.98 8.70 6.81
C ASP A 43 11.90 7.69 7.51
N LEU A 44 11.78 6.39 7.19
CA LEU A 44 12.66 5.35 7.75
C LEU A 44 14.10 5.41 7.21
N GLN A 45 14.30 5.92 5.99
CA GLN A 45 15.63 6.16 5.42
C GLN A 45 16.30 7.36 6.10
N ASP A 46 15.58 8.47 6.26
CA ASP A 46 16.06 9.67 6.96
C ASP A 46 16.49 9.32 8.39
N LEU A 47 15.72 8.45 9.06
CA LEU A 47 16.02 7.95 10.40
C LEU A 47 17.33 7.14 10.46
N ARG A 48 17.59 6.34 9.42
CA ARG A 48 18.83 5.56 9.29
C ARG A 48 20.02 6.48 9.02
N GLU A 49 19.87 7.47 8.15
CA GLU A 49 20.91 8.46 7.86
C GLU A 49 21.26 9.30 9.10
N ALA A 50 20.25 9.69 9.87
CA ALA A 50 20.47 10.39 11.15
C ALA A 50 21.27 9.53 12.14
N ARG A 51 20.98 8.23 12.23
CA ARG A 51 21.74 7.30 13.08
C ARG A 51 23.18 7.10 12.61
N ASP A 52 23.41 7.00 11.30
CA ASP A 52 24.74 6.88 10.72
C ASP A 52 25.56 8.15 10.98
N ALA A 53 24.94 9.33 10.87
CA ALA A 53 25.55 10.60 11.23
C ALA A 53 25.92 10.66 12.73
N GLU A 54 25.03 10.21 13.62
CA GLU A 54 25.29 10.16 15.07
C GLU A 54 26.43 9.19 15.42
N LEU A 55 26.52 8.02 14.76
CA LEU A 55 27.64 7.09 14.95
C LEU A 55 28.98 7.69 14.48
N SER A 56 28.95 8.56 13.47
CA SER A 56 30.15 9.20 12.94
C SER A 56 30.82 10.18 13.91
N THR A 57 30.09 10.67 14.92
CA THR A 57 30.63 11.53 16.00
C THR A 57 30.86 10.74 17.30
N ALA A 58 29.93 9.86 17.67
CA ALA A 58 30.01 9.09 18.92
C ALA A 58 31.21 8.11 18.99
N LEU A 59 31.58 7.47 17.87
CA LEU A 59 32.73 6.56 17.83
C LEU A 59 34.08 7.29 17.98
N PRO A 60 34.37 8.38 17.23
CA PRO A 60 35.54 9.21 17.49
C PRO A 60 35.62 9.74 18.92
N TYR A 61 34.50 10.20 19.49
CA TYR A 61 34.43 10.66 20.88
C TYR A 61 34.89 9.58 21.86
N LYS A 62 34.28 8.39 21.80
CA LYS A 62 34.65 7.25 22.65
C LYS A 62 36.10 6.82 22.44
N ASN A 63 36.56 6.74 21.19
CA ASN A 63 37.94 6.34 20.88
C ASN A 63 38.96 7.33 21.44
N ALA A 64 38.67 8.63 21.39
CA ALA A 64 39.50 9.66 21.99
C ALA A 64 39.57 9.51 23.51
N LEU A 65 38.43 9.29 24.20
CA LEU A 65 38.42 8.98 25.64
C LEU A 65 39.25 7.73 25.97
N HIS A 66 39.16 6.67 25.17
CA HIS A 66 39.98 5.47 25.34
C HIS A 66 41.48 5.77 25.15
N GLY A 67 41.82 6.61 24.17
CA GLY A 67 43.17 7.11 23.91
C GLY A 67 43.75 7.87 25.11
N ILE A 68 42.96 8.75 25.73
CA ILE A 68 43.31 9.45 26.98
C ILE A 68 43.66 8.43 28.06
N GLY A 69 42.76 7.48 28.33
CA GLY A 69 42.95 6.50 29.42
C GLY A 69 44.16 5.61 29.23
N LEU A 70 44.36 5.08 28.01
CA LEU A 70 45.50 4.24 27.69
C LEU A 70 46.81 5.00 27.81
N THR A 71 46.86 6.23 27.30
CA THR A 71 48.07 7.05 27.28
C THR A 71 48.42 7.55 28.69
N ALA A 72 47.44 8.02 29.45
CA ALA A 72 47.64 8.46 30.84
C ALA A 72 48.09 7.30 31.76
N LYS A 73 47.54 6.09 31.55
CA LYS A 73 48.01 4.88 32.27
C LYS A 73 49.46 4.53 31.93
N ALA A 74 49.86 4.72 30.66
CA ALA A 74 51.25 4.52 30.25
C ALA A 74 52.17 5.58 30.85
N THR A 75 51.76 6.85 30.88
CA THR A 75 52.50 7.92 31.58
C THR A 75 52.69 7.61 33.06
N ALA A 76 51.67 7.10 33.75
CA ALA A 76 51.78 6.66 35.13
C ALA A 76 52.72 5.44 35.30
N ASN A 77 52.92 4.63 34.27
CA ASN A 77 53.92 3.56 34.29
C ASN A 77 55.34 4.13 34.15
N ASP A 78 55.52 5.10 33.26
CA ASP A 78 56.80 5.76 33.01
C ASP A 78 57.22 6.62 34.23
N GLU A 79 56.27 7.27 34.91
CA GLU A 79 56.44 7.90 36.23
C GLU A 79 57.12 6.93 37.22
N ARG A 80 56.57 5.72 37.34
CA ARG A 80 57.13 4.69 38.23
C ARG A 80 58.52 4.23 37.77
N GLY A 81 58.72 4.11 36.46
CA GLY A 81 60.02 3.82 35.86
C GLY A 81 61.07 4.83 36.31
N TYR A 82 60.78 6.12 36.12
CA TYR A 82 61.62 7.23 36.56
C TYR A 82 61.90 7.20 38.06
N LEU A 83 60.88 7.06 38.90
CA LEU A 83 61.05 7.01 40.36
C LEU A 83 61.96 5.87 40.83
N LEU A 84 61.96 4.74 40.10
CA LEU A 84 62.76 3.56 40.41
C LEU A 84 64.20 3.69 39.93
N THR A 85 64.41 4.11 38.68
CA THR A 85 65.72 4.08 38.01
C THR A 85 66.45 5.42 38.02
N GLY A 86 65.71 6.53 38.05
CA GLY A 86 66.23 7.89 37.83
C GLY A 86 66.63 8.16 36.38
N ASP A 87 66.20 7.32 35.44
CA ASP A 87 66.57 7.43 34.02
C ASP A 87 65.81 8.59 33.34
N PRO A 88 66.50 9.62 32.83
CA PRO A 88 65.85 10.78 32.22
C PRO A 88 65.09 10.47 30.92
N GLU A 89 65.30 9.30 30.30
CA GLU A 89 64.51 8.87 29.13
C GLU A 89 63.00 8.87 29.44
N PHE A 90 62.62 8.38 30.62
CA PHE A 90 61.22 8.38 31.07
C PHE A 90 60.61 9.78 31.14
N LEU A 91 61.38 10.82 31.47
CA LEU A 91 60.87 12.19 31.50
C LEU A 91 60.45 12.65 30.10
N THR A 92 61.25 12.29 29.09
CA THR A 92 60.94 12.62 27.69
C THR A 92 59.70 11.86 27.22
N GLU A 93 59.61 10.56 27.54
CA GLU A 93 58.44 9.74 27.21
C GLU A 93 57.16 10.25 27.89
N ILE A 94 57.26 10.71 29.14
CA ILE A 94 56.15 11.29 29.88
C ILE A 94 55.67 12.59 29.22
N GLU A 95 56.58 13.49 28.86
CA GLU A 95 56.24 14.73 28.14
C GLU A 95 55.51 14.43 26.83
N GLU A 96 56.06 13.54 26.00
CA GLU A 96 55.44 13.14 24.72
C GLU A 96 54.05 12.51 24.90
N ARG A 97 53.84 11.75 25.98
CA ARG A 97 52.54 11.16 26.28
C ARG A 97 51.54 12.18 26.79
N LEU A 98 51.98 13.15 27.59
CA LEU A 98 51.11 14.24 28.03
C LEU A 98 50.64 15.08 26.84
N ASP A 99 51.52 15.37 25.88
CA ASP A 99 51.14 16.02 24.62
C ASP A 99 50.10 15.20 23.82
N LYS A 100 50.25 13.86 23.80
CA LYS A 100 49.25 12.98 23.17
C LYS A 100 47.91 12.99 23.91
N VAL A 101 47.93 13.06 25.25
CA VAL A 101 46.71 13.18 26.05
C VAL A 101 45.99 14.49 25.73
N ASP A 102 46.71 15.60 25.61
CA ASP A 102 46.14 16.89 25.19
C ASP A 102 45.54 16.82 23.77
N GLY A 103 46.21 16.12 22.85
CA GLY A 103 45.66 15.82 21.52
C GLY A 103 44.35 15.05 21.59
N TYR A 104 44.30 13.97 22.38
CA TYR A 104 43.06 13.20 22.55
C TYR A 104 41.95 13.98 23.28
N LEU A 105 42.29 14.87 24.21
CA LEU A 105 41.31 15.77 24.83
C LEU A 105 40.71 16.73 23.79
N ALA A 106 41.53 17.28 22.89
CA ALA A 106 41.04 18.10 21.78
C ALA A 106 40.15 17.30 20.81
N ASP A 107 40.56 16.08 20.46
CA ASP A 107 39.79 15.18 19.59
C ASP A 107 38.44 14.82 20.22
N ALA A 108 38.43 14.44 21.50
CA ALA A 108 37.21 14.18 22.26
C ALA A 108 36.33 15.42 22.31
N ARG A 109 36.91 16.60 22.55
CA ARG A 109 36.15 17.85 22.64
C ARG A 109 35.51 18.25 21.30
N SER A 110 36.19 17.97 20.18
CA SER A 110 35.70 18.23 18.83
C SER A 110 34.65 17.23 18.36
N SER A 111 34.70 16.01 18.89
CA SER A 111 33.77 14.92 18.58
C SER A 111 32.55 14.88 19.51
N ALA A 112 32.54 15.67 20.58
CA ALA A 112 31.42 15.79 21.51
C ALA A 112 30.19 16.37 20.80
N ASP A 113 29.09 15.60 20.82
CA ASP A 113 27.84 15.95 20.15
C ASP A 113 26.93 16.78 21.08
N THR A 114 27.03 16.55 22.39
CA THR A 114 26.21 17.23 23.40
C THR A 114 26.97 18.24 24.23
N ALA A 115 26.24 19.20 24.81
CA ALA A 115 26.82 20.15 25.76
C ALA A 115 27.36 19.46 27.03
N ASP A 116 26.76 18.33 27.42
CA ASP A 116 27.19 17.56 28.59
C ASP A 116 28.51 16.81 28.33
N GLU A 117 28.67 16.21 27.13
CA GLU A 117 29.94 15.60 26.70
C GLU A 117 31.05 16.65 26.60
N ALA A 118 30.75 17.81 26.02
CA ALA A 118 31.69 18.93 25.95
C ALA A 118 32.16 19.37 27.35
N ALA A 119 31.21 19.58 28.27
CA ALA A 119 31.50 19.97 29.65
C ALA A 119 32.21 18.87 30.44
N PHE A 120 31.95 17.60 30.13
CA PHE A 120 32.67 16.46 30.68
C PHE A 120 34.13 16.46 30.25
N VAL A 121 34.41 16.63 28.94
CA VAL A 121 35.79 16.69 28.43
C VAL A 121 36.57 17.86 29.03
N ASP A 122 35.94 19.04 29.15
CA ASP A 122 36.57 20.22 29.76
C ASP A 122 36.95 19.97 31.23
N ARG A 123 36.08 19.26 31.98
CA ARG A 123 36.34 18.86 33.36
C ARG A 123 37.44 17.81 33.46
N LEU A 124 37.38 16.78 32.62
CA LEU A 124 38.40 15.73 32.55
C LEU A 124 39.78 16.32 32.23
N GLY A 125 39.85 17.28 31.31
CA GLY A 125 41.08 18.00 31.01
C GLY A 125 41.61 18.80 32.20
N THR A 126 40.72 19.40 33.00
CA THR A 126 41.11 20.09 34.25
C THR A 126 41.68 19.10 35.29
N GLU A 127 41.07 17.93 35.45
CA GLU A 127 41.52 16.89 36.38
C GLU A 127 42.86 16.29 35.97
N ILE A 128 43.03 15.99 34.68
CA ILE A 128 44.30 15.52 34.10
C ILE A 128 45.38 16.60 34.21
N GLY A 129 45.05 17.87 33.96
CA GLY A 129 45.96 19.00 34.12
C GLY A 129 46.44 19.18 35.57
N ALA A 130 45.56 18.93 36.55
CA ALA A 130 45.97 18.93 37.95
C ALA A 130 46.94 17.79 38.27
N TRP A 131 46.69 16.58 37.73
CA TRP A 131 47.59 15.44 37.88
C TRP A 131 48.95 15.68 37.19
N SER A 132 48.98 16.22 35.96
CA SER A 132 50.22 16.50 35.24
C SER A 132 51.06 17.58 35.94
N ALA A 133 50.42 18.59 36.53
CA ALA A 133 51.11 19.57 37.38
C ALA A 133 51.70 18.92 38.65
N SER A 134 51.00 17.94 39.25
CA SER A 134 51.52 17.17 40.38
C SER A 134 52.72 16.30 39.99
N LEU A 135 52.70 15.70 38.79
CA LEU A 135 53.84 14.97 38.23
C LEU A 135 55.08 15.87 38.06
N GLN A 136 54.91 17.09 37.54
CA GLN A 136 56.02 18.03 37.40
C GLN A 136 56.63 18.39 38.76
N ALA A 137 55.78 18.70 39.75
CA ALA A 137 56.25 18.98 41.11
C ALA A 137 56.99 17.79 41.73
N GLU A 138 56.56 16.57 41.43
CA GLU A 138 57.23 15.33 41.85
C GLU A 138 58.63 15.19 41.24
N PHE A 139 58.79 15.47 39.94
CA PHE A 139 60.09 15.41 39.26
C PHE A 139 61.04 16.50 39.76
N ASP A 140 60.54 17.71 40.02
CA ASP A 140 61.33 18.80 40.61
C ASP A 140 61.86 18.42 42.01
N VAL A 141 61.02 17.79 42.82
CA VAL A 141 61.42 17.30 44.16
C VAL A 141 62.40 16.14 44.03
N TYR A 142 62.23 15.23 43.08
CA TYR A 142 63.10 14.06 42.89
C TYR A 142 64.57 14.44 42.71
N ALA A 143 64.84 15.56 42.04
CA ALA A 143 66.20 16.08 41.84
C ALA A 143 66.91 16.46 43.15
N THR A 144 66.18 16.68 44.24
CA THR A 144 66.72 17.14 45.54
C THR A 144 66.46 16.17 46.68
N ASP A 145 65.32 15.48 46.70
CA ASP A 145 64.91 14.51 47.70
C ASP A 145 64.01 13.42 47.09
N ARG A 146 64.62 12.29 46.74
CA ARG A 146 63.92 11.12 46.22
C ARG A 146 62.84 10.58 47.18
N GLY A 147 63.07 10.64 48.50
CA GLY A 147 62.13 10.12 49.48
C GLY A 147 60.86 10.96 49.52
N ALA A 148 61.01 12.29 49.45
CA ALA A 148 59.90 13.22 49.37
C ALA A 148 59.12 13.09 48.04
N ALA A 149 59.82 12.90 46.90
CA ALA A 149 59.17 12.67 45.62
C ALA A 149 58.32 11.39 45.61
N VAL A 150 58.86 10.29 46.15
CA VAL A 150 58.10 9.03 46.29
C VAL A 150 56.89 9.22 47.21
N ALA A 151 57.02 9.96 48.32
CA ALA A 151 55.88 10.24 49.19
C ALA A 151 54.77 11.03 48.46
N LEU A 152 55.14 12.01 47.64
CA LEU A 152 54.20 12.78 46.82
C LEU A 152 53.48 11.90 45.79
N ALA A 153 54.24 11.01 45.13
CA ALA A 153 53.73 10.05 44.15
C ALA A 153 52.62 9.15 44.73
N PHE A 154 52.83 8.64 45.95
CA PHE A 154 51.89 7.71 46.60
C PHE A 154 50.68 8.38 47.26
N ASP A 155 50.73 9.69 47.51
CA ASP A 155 49.67 10.44 48.16
C ASP A 155 48.95 11.36 47.16
N GLN A 156 49.46 12.58 46.95
CA GLN A 156 48.82 13.59 46.12
C GLN A 156 48.70 13.18 44.65
N THR A 157 49.80 12.79 44.00
CA THR A 157 49.80 12.43 42.57
C THR A 157 48.88 11.24 42.31
N ARG A 158 48.94 10.21 43.16
CA ARG A 158 48.04 9.05 43.09
C ARG A 158 46.57 9.43 43.34
N GLY A 159 46.29 10.35 44.27
CA GLY A 159 44.94 10.84 44.55
C GLY A 159 44.32 11.51 43.32
N LEU A 160 45.04 12.45 42.71
CA LEU A 160 44.63 13.14 41.48
C LEU A 160 44.46 12.16 40.31
N ARG A 161 45.36 11.16 40.20
CA ARG A 161 45.23 10.10 39.21
C ARG A 161 43.92 9.34 39.37
N LYS A 162 43.61 8.92 40.60
CA LYS A 162 42.37 8.19 40.90
C LYS A 162 41.13 9.00 40.55
N THR A 163 41.16 10.32 40.78
CA THR A 163 40.04 11.21 40.44
C THR A 163 39.75 11.21 38.95
N TYR A 164 40.74 11.47 38.09
CA TYR A 164 40.47 11.50 36.64
C TYR A 164 40.16 10.10 36.11
N GLU A 165 40.75 9.04 36.67
CA GLU A 165 40.45 7.64 36.27
C GLU A 165 38.98 7.30 36.53
N GLU A 166 38.44 7.67 37.69
CA GLU A 166 37.02 7.48 38.02
C GLU A 166 36.10 8.27 37.10
N SER A 167 36.44 9.55 36.82
CA SER A 167 35.70 10.36 35.86
C SER A 167 35.73 9.77 34.45
N LEU A 168 36.90 9.30 34.00
CA LEU A 168 37.07 8.73 32.67
C LEU A 168 36.31 7.42 32.51
N ASP A 169 36.37 6.52 33.50
CA ASP A 169 35.62 5.27 33.48
C ASP A 169 34.10 5.55 33.39
N ALA A 170 33.58 6.50 34.16
CA ALA A 170 32.18 6.92 34.08
C ALA A 170 31.81 7.51 32.70
N GLY A 171 32.72 8.30 32.09
CA GLY A 171 32.52 8.84 30.75
C GLY A 171 32.52 7.76 29.65
N LEU A 172 33.39 6.76 29.77
CA LEU A 172 33.44 5.61 28.86
C LEU A 172 32.19 4.73 29.00
N GLU A 173 31.71 4.48 30.23
CA GLU A 173 30.45 3.77 30.46
C GLU A 173 29.25 4.51 29.86
N ALA A 174 29.20 5.84 30.00
CA ALA A 174 28.14 6.65 29.40
C ALA A 174 28.18 6.60 27.86
N ALA A 175 29.37 6.70 27.26
CA ALA A 175 29.55 6.58 25.81
C ALA A 175 29.16 5.18 25.29
N ASP A 176 29.46 4.13 26.05
CA ASP A 176 29.05 2.75 25.73
C ASP A 176 27.54 2.57 25.80
N ALA A 177 26.89 3.12 26.82
CA ALA A 177 25.44 3.07 26.96
C ALA A 177 24.73 3.75 25.78
N ALA A 178 25.19 4.93 25.37
CA ALA A 178 24.63 5.66 24.23
C ALA A 178 24.78 4.88 22.91
N LEU A 179 25.93 4.23 22.68
CA LEU A 179 26.16 3.41 21.49
C LEU A 179 25.28 2.14 21.48
N LEU A 180 25.06 1.51 22.62
CA LEU A 180 24.21 0.32 22.75
C LEU A 180 22.74 0.63 22.50
N GLU A 181 22.23 1.74 23.04
CA GLU A 181 20.86 2.20 22.79
C GLU A 181 20.63 2.47 21.29
N GLY A 182 21.65 2.97 20.58
CA GLY A 182 21.64 3.18 19.14
C GLY A 182 21.78 1.92 18.28
N ALA A 183 22.40 0.85 18.78
CA ALA A 183 22.65 -0.37 18.00
C ALA A 183 21.37 -1.18 17.74
N ASP A 184 20.54 -1.38 18.77
CA ASP A 184 19.25 -2.07 18.65
C ASP A 184 18.27 -1.32 17.73
N TYR A 185 18.45 0.00 17.64
CA TYR A 185 17.66 0.87 16.78
C TYR A 185 17.93 0.61 15.29
N ALA A 186 19.19 0.48 14.88
CA ALA A 186 19.57 0.29 13.47
C ALA A 186 19.03 -1.03 12.87
N GLU A 187 19.07 -2.12 13.64
CA GLU A 187 18.47 -3.40 13.24
C GLU A 187 16.95 -3.27 13.13
N THR A 188 16.32 -2.64 14.11
CA THR A 188 14.86 -2.42 14.15
C THR A 188 14.39 -1.62 12.93
N VAL A 189 15.11 -0.56 12.54
CA VAL A 189 14.79 0.28 11.36
C VAL A 189 14.93 -0.52 10.07
N THR A 190 15.99 -1.32 9.92
CA THR A 190 16.19 -2.14 8.71
C THR A 190 15.08 -3.18 8.55
N VAL A 191 14.68 -3.84 9.64
CA VAL A 191 13.55 -4.78 9.64
C VAL A 191 12.23 -4.05 9.35
N ALA A 192 12.03 -2.83 9.87
CA ALA A 192 10.85 -2.02 9.62
C ALA A 192 10.72 -1.62 8.14
N ILE A 193 11.83 -1.25 7.48
CA ILE A 193 11.87 -0.93 6.04
C ILE A 193 11.37 -2.13 5.23
N TRP A 194 11.95 -3.32 5.44
CA TRP A 194 11.57 -4.52 4.69
C TRP A 194 10.13 -4.94 4.96
N ARG A 195 9.68 -4.91 6.23
CA ARG A 195 8.28 -5.22 6.57
C ARG A 195 7.32 -4.26 5.89
N THR A 196 7.59 -2.96 5.93
CA THR A 196 6.75 -1.93 5.30
C THR A 196 6.70 -2.11 3.78
N ALA A 197 7.86 -2.34 3.15
CA ALA A 197 7.95 -2.59 1.72
C ALA A 197 7.16 -3.84 1.30
N ILE A 198 7.30 -4.95 2.03
CA ILE A 198 6.57 -6.20 1.76
C ILE A 198 5.06 -6.01 1.93
N VAL A 199 4.63 -5.37 3.02
CA VAL A 199 3.19 -5.13 3.28
C VAL A 199 2.59 -4.23 2.19
N CYS A 200 3.28 -3.16 1.78
CA CYS A 200 2.83 -2.30 0.69
C CYS A 200 2.76 -3.05 -0.64
N ALA A 201 3.79 -3.83 -0.98
CA ALA A 201 3.83 -4.61 -2.20
C ALA A 201 2.69 -5.65 -2.26
N VAL A 202 2.50 -6.41 -1.19
CA VAL A 202 1.42 -7.40 -1.07
C VAL A 202 0.06 -6.71 -1.13
N GLY A 203 -0.12 -5.58 -0.43
CA GLY A 203 -1.36 -4.80 -0.44
C GLY A 203 -1.75 -4.32 -1.85
N VAL A 204 -0.80 -3.75 -2.59
CA VAL A 204 -1.02 -3.30 -3.98
C VAL A 204 -1.34 -4.48 -4.90
N LEU A 205 -0.61 -5.60 -4.78
CA LEU A 205 -0.87 -6.80 -5.58
C LEU A 205 -2.26 -7.39 -5.30
N LEU A 206 -2.67 -7.47 -4.04
CA LEU A 206 -4.00 -7.93 -3.65
C LEU A 206 -5.09 -6.99 -4.16
N ALA A 207 -4.92 -5.68 -4.03
CA ALA A 207 -5.86 -4.68 -4.54
C ALA A 207 -6.05 -4.81 -6.06
N LEU A 208 -4.95 -4.91 -6.81
CA LEU A 208 -4.98 -5.10 -8.27
C LEU A 208 -5.60 -6.45 -8.66
N GLY A 209 -5.24 -7.53 -7.95
CA GLY A 209 -5.77 -8.88 -8.18
C GLY A 209 -7.28 -8.94 -7.97
N LEU A 210 -7.77 -8.40 -6.85
CA LEU A 210 -9.20 -8.30 -6.55
C LEU A 210 -9.92 -7.40 -7.54
N GLY A 211 -9.36 -6.23 -7.86
CA GLY A 211 -9.89 -5.32 -8.87
C GLY A 211 -10.08 -5.99 -10.23
N LEU A 212 -9.09 -6.75 -10.69
CA LEU A 212 -9.16 -7.52 -11.93
C LEU A 212 -10.19 -8.65 -11.87
N ALA A 213 -10.27 -9.39 -10.75
CA ALA A 213 -11.24 -10.46 -10.57
C ALA A 213 -12.68 -9.94 -10.63
N VAL A 214 -12.97 -8.86 -9.90
CA VAL A 214 -14.28 -8.18 -9.88
C VAL A 214 -14.61 -7.62 -11.26
N ALA A 215 -13.67 -6.90 -11.89
CA ALA A 215 -13.88 -6.32 -13.21
C ALA A 215 -14.18 -7.37 -14.29
N ARG A 216 -13.48 -8.52 -14.26
CA ARG A 216 -13.73 -9.64 -15.19
C ARG A 216 -15.09 -10.30 -14.94
N GLY A 217 -15.44 -10.55 -13.67
CA GLY A 217 -16.73 -11.14 -13.30
C GLY A 217 -17.91 -10.28 -13.75
N LEU A 218 -17.82 -8.97 -13.51
CA LEU A 218 -18.84 -8.00 -13.90
C LEU A 218 -19.00 -7.90 -15.42
N THR A 219 -17.88 -7.79 -16.16
CA THR A 219 -17.89 -7.65 -17.62
C THR A 219 -18.48 -8.90 -18.29
N ARG A 220 -18.15 -10.10 -17.80
CA ARG A 220 -18.69 -11.35 -18.33
C ARG A 220 -20.20 -11.47 -18.10
N SER A 221 -20.67 -11.11 -16.90
CA SER A 221 -22.09 -11.24 -16.54
C SER A 221 -22.95 -10.21 -17.27
N LEU A 222 -22.50 -8.95 -17.34
CA LEU A 222 -23.15 -7.91 -18.15
C LEU A 222 -23.12 -8.22 -19.65
N GLY A 223 -22.05 -8.86 -20.14
CA GLY A 223 -21.96 -9.32 -21.53
C GLY A 223 -23.03 -10.34 -21.88
N ARG A 224 -23.31 -11.30 -21.00
CA ARG A 224 -24.39 -12.29 -21.20
C ARG A 224 -25.77 -11.63 -21.22
N LEU A 225 -26.04 -10.72 -20.28
CA LEU A 225 -27.28 -9.94 -20.24
C LEU A 225 -27.46 -9.15 -21.54
N ARG A 226 -26.41 -8.45 -22.00
CA ARG A 226 -26.43 -7.70 -23.25
C ARG A 226 -26.75 -8.60 -24.45
N VAL A 227 -26.10 -9.75 -24.58
CA VAL A 227 -26.34 -10.69 -25.69
C VAL A 227 -27.76 -11.23 -25.66
N ALA A 228 -28.29 -11.58 -24.49
CA ALA A 228 -29.66 -12.07 -24.36
C ALA A 228 -30.69 -10.99 -24.72
N ALA A 229 -30.49 -9.77 -24.21
CA ALA A 229 -31.36 -8.63 -24.53
C ALA A 229 -31.32 -8.27 -26.03
N ASP A 230 -30.14 -8.31 -26.66
CA ASP A 230 -29.98 -8.07 -28.09
C ASP A 230 -30.71 -9.11 -28.93
N ARG A 231 -30.60 -10.41 -28.58
CA ARG A 231 -31.35 -11.49 -29.24
C ARG A 231 -32.86 -11.33 -29.08
N LEU A 232 -33.32 -11.01 -27.87
CA LEU A 232 -34.73 -10.72 -27.61
C LEU A 232 -35.23 -9.54 -28.46
N ALA A 233 -34.44 -8.48 -28.60
CA ALA A 233 -34.78 -7.32 -29.44
C ALA A 233 -34.92 -7.69 -30.94
N HIS A 234 -34.24 -8.74 -31.39
CA HIS A 234 -34.37 -9.31 -32.74
C HIS A 234 -35.47 -10.40 -32.83
N GLY A 235 -36.28 -10.59 -31.79
CA GLY A 235 -37.41 -11.52 -31.79
C GLY A 235 -37.05 -12.97 -31.44
N ASP A 236 -35.81 -13.26 -31.05
CA ASP A 236 -35.42 -14.59 -30.56
C ASP A 236 -35.94 -14.81 -29.13
N LEU A 237 -37.13 -15.40 -29.03
CA LEU A 237 -37.75 -15.79 -27.76
C LEU A 237 -37.23 -17.12 -27.20
N THR A 238 -36.16 -17.69 -27.75
CA THR A 238 -35.55 -18.95 -27.26
C THR A 238 -34.33 -18.72 -26.38
N VAL A 239 -33.84 -17.48 -26.31
CA VAL A 239 -32.65 -17.11 -25.54
C VAL A 239 -32.84 -17.22 -24.03
N THR A 240 -31.75 -17.55 -23.33
CA THR A 240 -31.66 -17.47 -21.86
C THR A 240 -30.32 -16.88 -21.45
N VAL A 241 -30.29 -16.13 -20.34
CA VAL A 241 -29.09 -15.52 -19.79
C VAL A 241 -28.20 -16.56 -19.08
N GLY A 242 -28.80 -17.52 -18.39
CA GLY A 242 -28.09 -18.63 -17.73
C GLY A 242 -27.08 -18.19 -16.67
N LEU A 243 -27.44 -17.21 -15.84
CA LEU A 243 -26.65 -16.77 -14.69
C LEU A 243 -27.23 -17.34 -13.40
N HIS A 244 -26.38 -17.93 -12.56
CA HIS A 244 -26.74 -18.52 -11.26
C HIS A 244 -26.18 -17.72 -10.07
N GLN A 245 -25.99 -16.41 -10.27
CA GLN A 245 -25.55 -15.50 -9.21
C GLN A 245 -26.74 -15.11 -8.33
N HIS A 246 -26.48 -14.83 -7.05
CA HIS A 246 -27.49 -14.39 -6.08
C HIS A 246 -27.46 -12.86 -5.86
N ASP A 247 -26.59 -12.16 -6.58
CA ASP A 247 -26.47 -10.70 -6.55
C ASP A 247 -27.53 -10.02 -7.43
N GLU A 248 -27.47 -8.70 -7.51
CA GLU A 248 -28.37 -7.87 -8.31
C GLU A 248 -28.32 -8.25 -9.80
N ILE A 249 -27.17 -8.71 -10.29
CA ILE A 249 -27.00 -9.11 -11.69
C ILE A 249 -27.72 -10.43 -11.95
N GLY A 250 -27.56 -11.41 -11.07
CA GLY A 250 -28.28 -12.68 -11.14
C GLY A 250 -29.80 -12.51 -11.06
N ARG A 251 -30.29 -11.64 -10.18
CA ARG A 251 -31.72 -11.31 -10.10
C ARG A 251 -32.25 -10.64 -11.37
N THR A 252 -31.46 -9.77 -11.98
CA THR A 252 -31.81 -9.11 -13.25
C THR A 252 -31.86 -10.13 -14.38
N ALA A 253 -30.92 -11.07 -14.42
CA ALA A 253 -30.90 -12.17 -15.38
C ALA A 253 -32.14 -13.06 -15.27
N ALA A 254 -32.51 -13.47 -14.04
CA ALA A 254 -33.71 -14.27 -13.80
C ALA A 254 -34.99 -13.53 -14.23
N SER A 255 -35.05 -12.23 -14.01
CA SER A 255 -36.19 -11.39 -14.44
C SER A 255 -36.30 -11.31 -15.96
N LEU A 256 -35.16 -11.22 -16.66
CA LEU A 256 -35.14 -11.24 -18.13
C LEU A 256 -35.56 -12.61 -18.68
N ASP A 257 -35.07 -13.70 -18.09
CA ASP A 257 -35.46 -15.06 -18.46
C ASP A 257 -36.98 -15.29 -18.30
N ALA A 258 -37.56 -14.79 -17.20
CA ALA A 258 -39.01 -14.84 -16.97
C ALA A 258 -39.79 -14.04 -18.02
N ALA A 259 -39.34 -12.82 -18.36
CA ALA A 259 -39.97 -12.00 -19.40
C ALA A 259 -39.95 -12.67 -20.78
N VAL A 260 -38.86 -13.35 -21.14
CA VAL A 260 -38.76 -14.13 -22.38
C VAL A 260 -39.77 -15.29 -22.37
N ALA A 261 -39.91 -15.99 -21.25
CA ALA A 261 -40.87 -17.08 -21.11
C ALA A 261 -42.32 -16.59 -21.26
N ASP A 262 -42.66 -15.47 -20.64
CA ASP A 262 -43.99 -14.87 -20.73
C ASP A 262 -44.31 -14.40 -22.16
N LEU A 263 -43.36 -13.74 -22.83
CA LEU A 263 -43.52 -13.34 -24.23
C LEU A 263 -43.74 -14.55 -25.14
N ARG A 264 -43.01 -15.65 -24.90
CA ARG A 264 -43.19 -16.91 -25.65
C ARG A 264 -44.60 -17.49 -25.45
N ALA A 265 -45.12 -17.48 -24.21
CA ALA A 265 -46.46 -17.94 -23.91
C ALA A 265 -47.55 -17.09 -24.60
N VAL A 266 -47.37 -15.76 -24.62
CA VAL A 266 -48.26 -14.85 -25.35
C VAL A 266 -48.23 -15.15 -26.85
N MET A 267 -47.05 -15.29 -27.46
CA MET A 267 -46.95 -15.65 -28.88
C MET A 267 -47.59 -17.00 -29.19
N SER A 268 -47.45 -18.00 -28.32
CA SER A 268 -48.12 -19.30 -28.48
C SER A 268 -49.64 -19.16 -28.48
N THR A 269 -50.18 -18.25 -27.67
CA THR A 269 -51.63 -17.98 -27.61
C THR A 269 -52.10 -17.26 -28.88
N VAL A 270 -51.30 -16.33 -29.41
CA VAL A 270 -51.59 -15.65 -30.67
C VAL A 270 -51.62 -16.63 -31.84
N VAL A 271 -50.67 -17.58 -31.91
CA VAL A 271 -50.66 -18.63 -32.93
C VAL A 271 -51.93 -19.49 -32.84
N GLY A 272 -52.29 -19.96 -31.64
CA GLY A 272 -53.51 -20.75 -31.46
C GLY A 272 -54.80 -19.98 -31.83
N ALA A 273 -54.85 -18.68 -31.55
CA ALA A 273 -55.97 -17.83 -31.97
C ALA A 273 -56.01 -17.66 -33.51
N ALA A 274 -54.86 -17.52 -34.16
CA ALA A 274 -54.77 -17.43 -35.61
C ALA A 274 -55.22 -18.73 -36.31
N ASP A 275 -54.82 -19.89 -35.76
CA ASP A 275 -55.27 -21.21 -36.26
C ASP A 275 -56.79 -21.37 -36.14
N ALA A 276 -57.38 -20.95 -35.01
CA ALA A 276 -58.83 -20.97 -34.83
C ALA A 276 -59.55 -20.06 -35.84
N VAL A 277 -59.02 -18.85 -36.08
CA VAL A 277 -59.55 -17.92 -37.10
C VAL A 277 -59.43 -18.51 -38.51
N ALA A 278 -58.33 -19.17 -38.83
CA ALA A 278 -58.15 -19.84 -40.12
C ALA A 278 -59.19 -20.95 -40.32
N ALA A 279 -59.38 -21.82 -39.31
CA ALA A 279 -60.38 -22.89 -39.35
C ALA A 279 -61.81 -22.35 -39.51
N SER A 280 -62.20 -21.31 -38.74
CA SER A 280 -63.51 -20.68 -38.89
C SER A 280 -63.71 -20.03 -40.27
N SER A 281 -62.63 -19.51 -40.88
CA SER A 281 -62.68 -18.95 -42.24
C SER A 281 -62.90 -20.04 -43.29
N GLU A 282 -62.32 -21.23 -43.11
CA GLU A 282 -62.56 -22.40 -43.97
C GLU A 282 -64.02 -22.90 -43.85
N GLU A 283 -64.54 -23.02 -42.63
CA GLU A 283 -65.95 -23.39 -42.39
C GLU A 283 -66.92 -22.37 -43.00
N LEU A 284 -66.63 -21.07 -42.87
CA LEU A 284 -67.43 -20.01 -43.46
C LEU A 284 -67.39 -20.05 -44.99
N SER A 285 -66.22 -20.34 -45.58
CA SER A 285 -66.08 -20.52 -47.03
C SER A 285 -66.88 -21.72 -47.53
N ALA A 286 -66.82 -22.85 -46.82
CA ALA A 286 -67.61 -24.04 -47.15
C ALA A 286 -69.12 -23.78 -47.05
N SER A 287 -69.55 -23.09 -45.99
CA SER A 287 -70.95 -22.69 -45.79
C SER A 287 -71.42 -21.74 -46.90
N SER A 288 -70.58 -20.77 -47.29
CA SER A 288 -70.89 -19.84 -48.38
C SER A 288 -71.03 -20.55 -49.73
N ALA A 289 -70.19 -21.55 -50.01
CA ALA A 289 -70.30 -22.37 -51.22
C ALA A 289 -71.60 -23.18 -51.25
N GLN A 290 -71.99 -23.78 -50.12
CA GLN A 290 -73.25 -24.51 -49.99
C GLN A 290 -74.47 -23.58 -50.17
N ILE A 291 -74.42 -22.37 -49.60
CA ILE A 291 -75.46 -21.35 -49.79
C ILE A 291 -75.59 -20.96 -51.27
N SER A 292 -74.46 -20.74 -51.96
CA SER A 292 -74.46 -20.43 -53.39
C SER A 292 -75.11 -21.55 -54.22
N ALA A 293 -74.74 -22.81 -53.97
CA ALA A 293 -75.34 -23.96 -54.63
C ALA A 293 -76.85 -24.07 -54.36
N SER A 294 -77.28 -23.84 -53.11
CA SER A 294 -78.70 -23.85 -52.74
C SER A 294 -79.49 -22.72 -53.40
N ALA A 295 -78.87 -21.55 -53.56
CA ALA A 295 -79.46 -20.42 -54.26
C ALA A 295 -79.60 -20.68 -55.77
N GLU A 296 -78.62 -21.33 -56.40
CA GLU A 296 -78.70 -21.80 -57.79
C GLU A 296 -79.85 -22.80 -57.98
N GLU A 297 -79.97 -23.79 -57.10
CA GLU A 297 -81.06 -24.77 -57.09
C GLU A 297 -82.44 -24.09 -56.93
N THR A 298 -82.56 -23.17 -55.96
CA THR A 298 -83.79 -22.41 -55.72
C THR A 298 -84.18 -21.55 -56.92
N SER A 299 -83.19 -20.93 -57.57
CA SER A 299 -83.40 -20.15 -58.81
C SER A 299 -83.90 -21.04 -59.95
N ALA A 300 -83.30 -22.22 -60.13
CA ALA A 300 -83.74 -23.19 -61.13
C ALA A 300 -85.19 -23.66 -60.86
N GLN A 301 -85.51 -24.00 -59.62
CA GLN A 301 -86.87 -24.39 -59.21
C GLN A 301 -87.88 -23.26 -59.44
N SER A 302 -87.52 -22.02 -59.12
CA SER A 302 -88.35 -20.84 -59.38
C SER A 302 -88.61 -20.64 -60.87
N GLY A 303 -87.60 -20.89 -61.72
CA GLY A 303 -87.75 -20.89 -63.17
C GLY A 303 -88.74 -21.95 -63.67
N VAL A 304 -88.69 -23.17 -63.10
CA VAL A 304 -89.66 -24.23 -63.41
C VAL A 304 -91.08 -23.83 -63.00
N VAL A 305 -91.25 -23.28 -61.79
CA VAL A 305 -92.56 -22.80 -61.30
C VAL A 305 -93.11 -21.68 -62.18
N ALA A 306 -92.27 -20.71 -62.58
CA ALA A 306 -92.67 -19.64 -63.49
C ALA A 306 -93.11 -20.20 -64.85
N GLY A 307 -92.38 -21.17 -65.41
CA GLY A 307 -92.76 -21.84 -66.66
C GLY A 307 -94.09 -22.61 -66.54
N ALA A 308 -94.31 -23.32 -65.43
CA ALA A 308 -95.57 -24.00 -65.14
C ALA A 308 -96.73 -23.01 -64.99
N ALA A 309 -96.51 -21.88 -64.31
CA ALA A 309 -97.50 -20.82 -64.18
C ALA A 309 -97.86 -20.19 -65.55
N ASP A 310 -96.90 -20.05 -66.46
CA ASP A 310 -97.14 -19.56 -67.83
C ASP A 310 -98.01 -20.55 -68.63
N GLU A 311 -97.76 -21.86 -68.52
CA GLU A 311 -98.61 -22.89 -69.13
C GLU A 311 -100.03 -22.93 -68.54
N VAL A 312 -100.18 -22.77 -67.22
CA VAL A 312 -101.50 -22.63 -66.59
C VAL A 312 -102.22 -21.39 -67.10
N SER A 313 -101.52 -20.25 -67.19
CA SER A 313 -102.06 -19.00 -67.74
C SER A 313 -102.54 -19.15 -69.19
N ARG A 314 -101.75 -19.79 -70.06
CA ARG A 314 -102.16 -20.09 -71.44
C ARG A 314 -103.41 -20.98 -71.50
N ASN A 315 -103.48 -22.01 -70.64
CA ASN A 315 -104.65 -22.89 -70.58
C ASN A 315 -105.91 -22.17 -70.09
N VAL A 316 -105.78 -21.16 -69.22
CA VAL A 316 -106.92 -20.31 -68.81
C VAL A 316 -107.35 -19.36 -69.95
N GLN A 317 -106.43 -18.89 -70.78
CA GLN A 317 -106.74 -18.05 -71.94
C GLN A 317 -107.42 -18.80 -73.10
N THR A 318 -107.34 -20.13 -73.15
CA THR A 318 -107.98 -20.97 -74.17
C THR A 318 -109.39 -21.47 -73.80
N VAL A 319 -109.93 -21.07 -72.64
CA VAL A 319 -111.30 -21.38 -72.19
C VAL A 319 -112.18 -20.13 -72.27
#